data_AF-A0A2E1U4N8-F1
#
_entry.id   AF-A0A2E1U4N8-F1
#
_cell.length_a   1.000
_cell.length_b   1.000
_cell.length_c   1.000
_cell.angle_alpha   90.00
_cell.angle_beta   90.00
_cell.angle_gamma   90.00
#
_symmetry.space_group_name_H-M   'P 1'
#
loop_
_entity.id
_entity.type
_entity.pdbx_description
1 polymer ?
#
loop_
_entity_poly.entity_id
_entity_poly.type
_entity_poly.pdbx_seq_one_letter_code
_entity_poly.pdbx_strand_id
1 'polypeptide(L)'
;MKQKLFILIGLLTLQSTFAVYEVDVILKSGAVMKATQLLLQGDRIRMNGERPPVATNAVERLEFRFRELSPDLCASLYSSGRLASLRGRLDQVLSSLSSLKTIPSNLDVYWYWLLKCEYWSGNEVGALRAVDVLQVSRSQQEVDVAEMYAALIWLDRKNADQAQQHRNRIRNAELVSLPMSHYVEARMLLLKKEYKNALREVVKIVALYPRDREWMAPALFLEAEIYVKLGAMAQVEQVVQELRWSYPDSEWTNKAMSLLQSTKEKAKMGDTI
;
A
#
# COMPACT_ATOMS: atom_id res chain seq x y z
N MET A 1 -49.66 -41.15 -33.02
CA MET A 1 -48.63 -40.75 -32.03
C MET A 1 -47.31 -40.56 -32.76
N LYS A 2 -46.86 -39.32 -32.97
CA LYS A 2 -45.57 -39.00 -33.60
C LYS A 2 -44.73 -38.25 -32.56
N GLN A 3 -43.63 -38.87 -32.12
CA GLN A 3 -42.67 -38.30 -31.17
C GLN A 3 -41.98 -37.09 -31.80
N LYS A 4 -42.00 -35.96 -31.08
CA LYS A 4 -41.25 -34.74 -31.43
C LYS A 4 -39.82 -34.89 -30.96
N LEU A 5 -38.88 -34.87 -31.90
CA LEU A 5 -37.45 -34.77 -31.67
C LEU A 5 -37.12 -33.31 -31.33
N PHE A 6 -36.78 -33.02 -30.08
CA PHE A 6 -36.23 -31.73 -29.66
C PHE A 6 -34.72 -31.75 -29.91
N ILE A 7 -34.24 -30.97 -30.89
CA ILE A 7 -32.82 -30.69 -31.07
C ILE A 7 -32.48 -29.50 -30.17
N LEU A 8 -31.76 -29.77 -29.10
CA LEU A 8 -31.19 -28.76 -28.20
C LEU A 8 -29.90 -28.22 -28.85
N ILE A 9 -29.99 -27.03 -29.46
CA ILE A 9 -28.80 -26.30 -29.95
C ILE A 9 -28.15 -25.63 -28.74
N GLY A 10 -27.08 -26.24 -28.22
CA GLY A 10 -26.23 -25.62 -27.22
C GLY A 10 -25.45 -24.47 -27.84
N LEU A 11 -25.79 -23.23 -27.46
CA LEU A 11 -24.96 -22.05 -27.73
C LEU A 11 -23.66 -22.18 -26.89
N LEU A 12 -22.58 -22.65 -27.51
CA LEU A 12 -21.23 -22.39 -27.03
C LEU A 12 -20.93 -20.91 -27.26
N THR A 13 -21.14 -20.08 -26.24
CA THR A 13 -20.55 -18.75 -26.23
C THR A 13 -19.04 -18.91 -26.06
N LEU A 14 -18.29 -18.80 -27.15
CA LEU A 14 -16.86 -18.51 -27.07
C LEU A 14 -16.71 -17.16 -26.39
N GLN A 15 -16.47 -17.16 -25.07
CA GLN A 15 -15.93 -15.99 -24.42
C GLN A 15 -14.47 -15.86 -24.89
N SER A 16 -14.24 -15.00 -25.87
CA SER A 16 -12.90 -14.52 -26.17
C SER A 16 -12.41 -13.76 -24.94
N THR A 17 -11.60 -14.41 -24.10
CA THR A 17 -10.88 -13.74 -23.03
C THR A 17 -9.88 -12.78 -23.66
N PHE A 18 -10.26 -11.51 -23.74
CA PHE A 18 -9.34 -10.46 -24.14
C PHE A 18 -8.16 -10.42 -23.17
N ALA A 19 -6.95 -10.24 -23.69
CA ALA A 19 -5.77 -10.12 -22.85
C ALA A 19 -5.89 -8.89 -21.95
N VAL A 20 -5.59 -9.06 -20.66
CA VAL A 20 -5.64 -8.00 -19.65
C VAL A 20 -4.52 -6.97 -19.86
N TYR A 21 -3.44 -7.38 -20.53
CA TYR A 21 -2.27 -6.55 -20.82
C TYR A 21 -1.63 -6.90 -22.16
N GLU A 22 -0.85 -5.95 -22.67
CA GLU A 22 0.23 -6.17 -23.60
C GLU A 22 1.57 -6.05 -22.87
N VAL A 23 2.59 -6.76 -23.33
CA VAL A 23 3.93 -6.66 -22.76
C VAL A 23 4.99 -6.67 -23.85
N ASP A 24 5.93 -5.75 -23.73
CA ASP A 24 7.16 -5.77 -24.51
C ASP A 24 8.25 -6.48 -23.69
N VAL A 25 8.75 -7.61 -24.20
CA VAL A 25 9.90 -8.32 -23.66
C VAL A 25 11.14 -7.77 -24.34
N ILE A 26 11.88 -6.93 -23.61
CA ILE A 26 13.08 -6.26 -24.10
C ILE A 26 14.29 -7.13 -23.74
N LEU A 27 15.02 -7.57 -24.75
CA LEU A 27 16.21 -8.41 -24.58
C LEU A 27 17.47 -7.56 -24.47
N LYS A 28 18.50 -8.10 -23.81
CA LYS A 28 19.81 -7.45 -23.70
C LYS A 28 20.49 -7.20 -25.05
N SER A 29 20.03 -7.85 -26.12
CA SER A 29 20.47 -7.59 -27.50
C SER A 29 19.84 -6.34 -28.12
N GLY A 30 18.89 -5.68 -27.44
CA GLY A 30 18.06 -4.60 -27.98
C GLY A 30 16.82 -5.09 -28.74
N ALA A 31 16.66 -6.39 -28.97
CA ALA A 31 15.47 -6.93 -29.61
C ALA A 31 14.23 -6.80 -28.70
N VAL A 32 13.09 -6.46 -29.30
CA VAL A 32 11.81 -6.31 -28.59
C VAL A 32 10.82 -7.32 -29.11
N MET A 33 10.25 -8.13 -28.22
CA MET A 33 9.21 -9.11 -28.55
C MET A 33 7.91 -8.73 -27.86
N LYS A 34 6.84 -8.57 -28.64
CA LYS A 34 5.50 -8.30 -28.10
C LYS A 34 4.79 -9.58 -27.73
N ALA A 35 4.12 -9.58 -26.58
CA ALA A 35 3.29 -10.67 -26.10
C ALA A 35 2.04 -10.13 -25.38
N THR A 36 1.04 -10.99 -25.20
CA THR A 36 -0.18 -10.69 -24.42
C THR A 36 -0.40 -11.71 -23.31
N GLN A 37 0.51 -12.67 -23.18
CA GLN A 37 0.56 -13.65 -22.11
C GLN A 37 2.01 -14.07 -21.90
N LEU A 38 2.45 -14.05 -20.64
CA LEU A 38 3.72 -14.61 -20.21
C LEU A 38 3.50 -15.73 -19.21
N LEU A 39 4.29 -16.79 -19.33
CA LEU A 39 4.36 -17.86 -18.35
C LEU A 39 5.84 -18.13 -18.03
N LEU A 40 6.21 -18.04 -16.76
CA LEU A 40 7.52 -18.47 -16.29
C LEU A 40 7.54 -19.99 -16.12
N GLN A 41 8.47 -20.65 -16.79
CA GLN A 41 8.72 -22.09 -16.72
C GLN A 41 10.19 -22.31 -16.37
N GLY A 42 10.48 -22.47 -15.07
CA GLY A 42 11.86 -22.50 -14.58
C GLY A 42 12.57 -21.16 -14.85
N ASP A 43 13.67 -21.22 -15.59
CA ASP A 43 14.48 -20.05 -15.98
C ASP A 43 14.10 -19.50 -17.37
N ARG A 44 12.94 -19.87 -17.93
CA ARG A 44 12.51 -19.42 -19.26
C ARG A 44 11.11 -18.80 -19.24
N ILE A 45 10.93 -17.76 -20.03
CA ILE A 45 9.65 -17.12 -20.30
C ILE A 45 9.07 -17.70 -21.58
N ARG A 46 7.88 -18.27 -21.47
CA ARG A 46 7.06 -18.63 -22.62
C ARG A 46 6.08 -17.49 -22.91
N MET A 47 5.99 -17.09 -24.17
CA MET A 47 5.06 -16.09 -24.68
C MET A 47 3.89 -16.77 -25.40
N ASN A 48 2.81 -16.05 -25.65
CA ASN A 48 1.76 -16.52 -26.56
C ASN A 48 2.31 -16.77 -27.99
N GLY A 49 1.80 -17.82 -28.64
CA GLY A 49 2.22 -18.26 -29.98
C GLY A 49 3.28 -19.38 -29.97
N GLU A 50 3.78 -19.73 -31.15
CA GLU A 50 4.78 -20.80 -31.36
C GLU A 50 6.23 -20.33 -31.21
N ARG A 51 6.46 -19.22 -30.51
CA ARG A 51 7.82 -18.71 -30.30
C ARG A 51 8.57 -19.59 -29.29
N PRO A 52 9.87 -19.84 -29.52
CA PRO A 52 10.68 -20.57 -28.56
C PRO A 52 10.75 -19.80 -27.23
N PRO A 53 10.74 -20.49 -26.07
CA PRO A 53 10.90 -19.84 -24.78
C PRO A 53 12.24 -19.13 -24.66
N VAL A 54 12.24 -17.97 -24.00
CA VAL A 54 13.44 -17.12 -23.85
C VAL A 54 13.96 -17.22 -22.43
N ALA A 55 15.27 -17.42 -22.27
CA ALA A 55 15.89 -17.48 -20.95
C ALA A 55 15.74 -16.13 -20.21
N THR A 56 15.40 -16.16 -18.93
CA THR A 56 15.18 -14.96 -18.11
C THR A 56 16.43 -14.10 -18.02
N ASN A 57 17.61 -14.71 -18.04
CA ASN A 57 18.90 -14.01 -18.04
C ASN A 57 19.19 -13.25 -19.35
N ALA A 58 18.49 -13.57 -20.44
CA ALA A 58 18.59 -12.85 -21.72
C ALA A 58 17.63 -11.64 -21.78
N VAL A 59 16.65 -11.58 -20.88
CA VAL A 59 15.71 -10.46 -20.75
C VAL A 59 16.38 -9.33 -19.98
N GLU A 60 16.33 -8.14 -20.57
CA GLU A 60 16.75 -6.91 -19.91
C GLU A 60 15.65 -6.39 -18.99
N ARG A 61 14.42 -6.25 -19.52
CA ARG A 61 13.24 -5.81 -18.77
C ARG A 61 11.93 -6.16 -19.47
N LEU A 62 10.83 -6.09 -18.73
CA LEU A 62 9.45 -6.24 -19.21
C LEU A 62 8.70 -4.91 -19.09
N GLU A 63 8.01 -4.50 -20.14
CA GLU A 63 7.16 -3.30 -20.11
C GLU A 63 5.71 -3.67 -20.34
N PHE A 64 4.92 -3.67 -19.27
CA PHE A 64 3.50 -3.98 -19.30
C PHE A 64 2.66 -2.73 -19.60
N ARG A 65 1.67 -2.89 -20.47
CA ARG A 65 0.62 -1.92 -20.75
C ARG A 65 -0.73 -2.56 -20.44
N PHE A 66 -1.40 -2.07 -19.42
CA PHE A 66 -2.72 -2.57 -19.03
C PHE A 66 -3.82 -1.75 -19.69
N ARG A 67 -4.90 -2.44 -20.10
CA ARG A 67 -6.01 -1.79 -20.79
C ARG A 67 -6.86 -0.90 -19.88
N GLU A 68 -7.07 -1.36 -18.65
CA GLU A 68 -7.96 -0.70 -17.67
C GLU A 68 -7.25 -0.30 -16.37
N LEU A 69 -5.93 -0.16 -16.43
CA LEU A 69 -5.12 0.19 -15.27
C LEU A 69 -3.95 1.06 -15.71
N SER A 70 -3.74 2.18 -15.04
CA SER A 70 -2.60 3.06 -15.24
C SER A 70 -2.20 3.67 -13.90
N PRO A 71 -0.97 4.17 -13.75
CA PRO A 71 -0.55 4.86 -12.53
C PRO A 71 -1.48 6.03 -12.16
N ASP A 72 -1.96 6.79 -13.15
CA ASP A 72 -2.88 7.91 -12.92
C ASP A 72 -4.25 7.44 -12.41
N LEU A 73 -4.77 6.33 -12.95
CA LEU A 73 -6.01 5.74 -12.45
C LEU A 73 -5.83 5.23 -11.02
N CYS A 74 -4.68 4.63 -10.71
CA CYS A 74 -4.35 4.21 -9.34
C CYS A 74 -4.36 5.40 -8.38
N ALA A 75 -3.67 6.49 -8.74
CA ALA A 75 -3.64 7.72 -7.94
C ALA A 75 -5.05 8.33 -7.76
N SER A 76 -5.86 8.33 -8.81
CA SER A 76 -7.24 8.84 -8.78
C SER A 76 -8.16 8.00 -7.87
N LEU A 77 -8.12 6.67 -7.99
CA LEU A 77 -8.90 5.77 -7.13
C LEU A 77 -8.44 5.84 -5.67
N TYR A 78 -7.14 5.94 -5.44
CA TYR A 78 -6.58 6.08 -4.09
C TYR A 78 -7.01 7.40 -3.44
N SER A 79 -6.79 8.53 -4.12
CA SER A 79 -7.12 9.88 -3.62
C SER A 79 -8.61 10.13 -3.43
N SER A 80 -9.48 9.38 -4.13
CA SER A 80 -10.94 9.41 -3.95
C SER A 80 -11.44 8.44 -2.87
N GLY A 81 -10.54 7.75 -2.14
CA GLY A 81 -10.89 6.80 -1.10
C GLY A 81 -11.46 5.47 -1.61
N ARG A 82 -11.41 5.20 -2.92
CA ARG A 82 -11.98 3.99 -3.55
C ARG A 82 -11.01 2.81 -3.47
N LEU A 83 -10.48 2.54 -2.27
CA LEU A 83 -9.44 1.56 -2.01
C LEU A 83 -9.84 0.13 -2.43
N ALA A 84 -11.09 -0.27 -2.18
CA ALA A 84 -11.59 -1.59 -2.57
C ALA A 84 -11.61 -1.79 -4.09
N SER A 85 -12.04 -0.76 -4.85
CA SER A 85 -12.02 -0.79 -6.32
C SER A 85 -10.59 -0.85 -6.86
N LEU A 86 -9.68 -0.08 -6.27
CA LEU A 86 -8.27 -0.06 -6.65
C LEU A 86 -7.61 -1.42 -6.39
N ARG A 87 -7.77 -1.96 -5.17
CA ARG A 87 -7.25 -3.26 -4.79
C ARG A 87 -7.74 -4.36 -5.72
N GLY A 88 -9.05 -4.43 -6.01
CA GLY A 88 -9.60 -5.47 -6.89
C GLY A 88 -8.97 -5.48 -8.28
N ARG A 89 -8.74 -4.29 -8.86
CA ARG A 89 -8.07 -4.15 -10.17
C ARG A 89 -6.59 -4.55 -10.11
N LEU A 90 -5.89 -4.15 -9.06
CA LEU A 90 -4.48 -4.49 -8.85
C LEU A 90 -4.29 -6.00 -8.62
N ASP A 91 -5.08 -6.61 -7.74
CA ASP A 91 -5.02 -8.05 -7.45
C ASP A 91 -5.30 -8.90 -8.70
N GLN A 92 -6.27 -8.49 -9.54
CA GLN A 92 -6.59 -9.18 -10.80
C GLN A 92 -5.38 -9.25 -11.74
N VAL A 93 -4.57 -8.19 -11.78
CA VAL A 93 -3.40 -8.09 -12.64
C VAL A 93 -2.19 -8.78 -12.02
N LEU A 94 -1.86 -8.38 -10.78
CA LEU A 94 -0.58 -8.70 -10.15
C LEU A 94 -0.48 -10.14 -9.65
N SER A 95 -1.59 -10.79 -9.30
CA SER A 95 -1.60 -12.19 -8.85
C SER A 95 -0.94 -13.12 -9.88
N SER A 96 -1.31 -12.97 -11.15
CA SER A 96 -0.77 -13.77 -12.27
C SER A 96 0.68 -13.42 -12.64
N LEU A 97 1.14 -12.22 -12.30
CA LEU A 97 2.46 -11.70 -12.65
C LEU A 97 3.48 -11.80 -11.50
N SER A 98 3.05 -12.21 -10.31
CA SER A 98 3.90 -12.33 -9.11
C SER A 98 5.11 -13.24 -9.31
N SER A 99 5.01 -14.26 -10.16
CA SER A 99 6.13 -15.15 -10.51
C SER A 99 7.26 -14.44 -11.28
N LEU A 100 6.96 -13.30 -11.91
CA LEU A 100 7.92 -12.52 -12.71
C LEU A 100 8.67 -11.48 -11.88
N LYS A 101 8.49 -11.41 -10.56
CA LYS A 101 9.07 -10.38 -9.68
C LYS A 101 10.59 -10.24 -9.73
N THR A 102 11.30 -11.28 -10.17
CA THR A 102 12.77 -11.27 -10.28
C THR A 102 13.27 -10.66 -11.59
N ILE A 103 12.36 -10.41 -12.53
CA ILE A 103 12.66 -9.82 -13.83
C ILE A 103 12.32 -8.33 -13.76
N PRO A 104 13.26 -7.44 -14.12
CA PRO A 104 13.00 -5.99 -14.11
C PRO A 104 11.76 -5.66 -14.91
N SER A 105 10.86 -4.86 -14.33
CA SER A 105 9.65 -4.47 -15.03
C SER A 105 9.11 -3.15 -14.50
N ASN A 106 8.14 -2.60 -15.20
CA ASN A 106 7.35 -1.47 -14.70
C ASN A 106 6.23 -1.90 -13.73
N LEU A 107 6.29 -3.11 -13.15
CA LEU A 107 5.28 -3.58 -12.19
C LEU A 107 5.42 -2.96 -10.81
N ASP A 108 6.60 -2.44 -10.44
CA ASP A 108 6.88 -1.90 -9.10
C ASP A 108 5.90 -0.80 -8.71
N VAL A 109 5.58 0.13 -9.62
CA VAL A 109 4.59 1.19 -9.37
C VAL A 109 3.21 0.64 -9.00
N TYR A 110 2.81 -0.51 -9.55
CA TYR A 110 1.52 -1.14 -9.25
C TYR A 110 1.58 -1.89 -7.92
N TRP A 111 2.71 -2.55 -7.62
CA TRP A 111 2.94 -3.15 -6.31
C TRP A 111 2.99 -2.11 -5.20
N TYR A 112 3.56 -0.93 -5.46
CA TYR A 112 3.50 0.22 -4.58
C TYR A 112 2.05 0.63 -4.29
N TRP A 113 1.21 0.81 -5.32
CA TRP A 113 -0.20 1.14 -5.10
C TRP A 113 -0.95 0.05 -4.33
N LEU A 114 -0.65 -1.23 -4.59
CA LEU A 114 -1.25 -2.33 -3.84
C LEU A 114 -0.82 -2.30 -2.37
N LEU A 115 0.47 -2.08 -2.09
CA LEU A 115 1.01 -1.92 -0.74
C LEU A 115 0.26 -0.85 0.05
N LYS A 116 0.08 0.34 -0.54
CA LYS A 116 -0.69 1.42 0.12
C LYS A 116 -2.11 0.98 0.43
N CYS A 117 -2.81 0.38 -0.54
CA CYS A 117 -4.20 -0.03 -0.37
C CYS A 117 -4.35 -1.10 0.71
N GLU A 118 -3.47 -2.10 0.69
CA GLU A 118 -3.50 -3.20 1.66
C GLU A 118 -3.16 -2.70 3.06
N TYR A 119 -2.17 -1.80 3.20
CA TYR A 119 -1.84 -1.18 4.48
C TYR A 119 -3.02 -0.39 5.07
N TRP A 120 -3.56 0.57 4.31
CA TRP A 120 -4.64 1.44 4.79
C TRP A 120 -5.99 0.73 4.92
N SER A 121 -6.18 -0.43 4.28
CA SER A 121 -7.37 -1.27 4.50
C SER A 121 -7.20 -2.24 5.68
N GLY A 122 -6.06 -2.25 6.36
CA GLY A 122 -5.76 -3.15 7.47
C GLY A 122 -5.47 -4.60 7.04
N ASN A 123 -5.29 -4.87 5.74
CA ASN A 123 -4.93 -6.19 5.26
C ASN A 123 -3.41 -6.40 5.31
N GLU A 124 -2.92 -6.71 6.50
CA GLU A 124 -1.50 -6.91 6.78
C GLU A 124 -0.86 -8.00 5.89
N VAL A 125 -1.56 -9.12 5.65
CA VAL A 125 -1.05 -10.21 4.81
C VAL A 125 -0.83 -9.73 3.37
N GLY A 126 -1.77 -8.95 2.85
CA GLY A 126 -1.65 -8.34 1.52
C GLY A 126 -0.50 -7.34 1.45
N ALA A 127 -0.34 -6.51 2.48
CA ALA A 127 0.71 -5.51 2.56
C ALA A 127 2.11 -6.17 2.61
N LEU A 128 2.31 -7.17 3.47
CA LEU A 128 3.58 -7.90 3.57
C LEU A 128 3.96 -8.60 2.26
N ARG A 129 2.99 -9.17 1.54
CA ARG A 129 3.23 -9.74 0.21
C ARG A 129 3.74 -8.71 -0.78
N ALA A 130 3.22 -7.46 -0.74
CA ALA A 130 3.71 -6.39 -1.60
C ALA A 130 5.11 -5.89 -1.16
N VAL A 131 5.37 -5.83 0.15
CA VAL A 131 6.72 -5.55 0.70
C VAL A 131 7.73 -6.57 0.18
N ASP A 132 7.44 -7.87 0.25
CA ASP A 132 8.33 -8.95 -0.21
C ASP A 132 8.68 -8.85 -1.70
N VAL A 133 7.80 -8.26 -2.51
CA VAL A 133 8.05 -8.02 -3.94
C VAL A 133 8.93 -6.79 -4.12
N LEU A 134 8.60 -5.68 -3.47
CA LEU A 134 9.33 -4.41 -3.63
C LEU A 134 10.73 -4.45 -3.00
N GLN A 135 10.95 -5.23 -1.94
CA GLN A 135 12.27 -5.40 -1.30
C GLN A 135 13.33 -6.02 -2.22
N VAL A 136 12.91 -6.76 -3.25
CA VAL A 136 13.83 -7.33 -4.26
C VAL A 136 13.86 -6.50 -5.56
N SER A 137 13.23 -5.32 -5.57
CA SER A 137 13.29 -4.41 -6.71
C SER A 137 14.73 -3.96 -6.98
N ARG A 138 15.02 -3.65 -8.24
CA ARG A 138 16.27 -3.00 -8.63
C ARG A 138 16.29 -1.50 -8.35
N SER A 139 15.13 -0.90 -8.07
CA SER A 139 15.00 0.50 -7.67
C SER A 139 15.19 0.61 -6.17
N GLN A 140 16.24 1.32 -5.74
CA GLN A 140 16.46 1.58 -4.31
C GLN A 140 15.29 2.36 -3.69
N GLN A 141 14.63 3.22 -4.46
CA GLN A 141 13.46 3.97 -3.98
C GLN A 141 12.31 3.03 -3.60
N GLU A 142 12.06 1.98 -4.40
CA GLU A 142 11.00 1.00 -4.12
C GLU A 142 11.34 0.13 -2.91
N VAL A 143 12.62 -0.22 -2.76
CA VAL A 143 13.12 -0.91 -1.56
C VAL A 143 12.93 -0.04 -0.32
N ASP A 144 13.29 1.25 -0.38
CA ASP A 144 13.15 2.20 0.73
C ASP A 144 11.67 2.40 1.12
N VAL A 145 10.76 2.43 0.13
CA VAL A 145 9.31 2.46 0.35
C VAL A 145 8.83 1.19 1.07
N ALA A 146 9.26 0.02 0.60
CA ALA A 146 8.90 -1.26 1.19
C ALA A 146 9.35 -1.36 2.66
N GLU A 147 10.59 -0.94 2.95
CA GLU A 147 11.14 -0.88 4.30
C GLU A 147 10.36 0.09 5.20
N MET A 148 9.90 1.24 4.67
CA MET A 148 9.10 2.19 5.44
C MET A 148 7.72 1.62 5.82
N TYR A 149 7.04 0.95 4.89
CA TYR A 149 5.77 0.27 5.22
C TYR A 149 5.97 -0.95 6.13
N ALA A 150 7.06 -1.69 5.98
CA ALA A 150 7.40 -2.76 6.92
C ALA A 150 7.59 -2.22 8.35
N ALA A 151 8.27 -1.07 8.50
CA ALA A 151 8.39 -0.41 9.79
C ALA A 151 7.02 -0.04 10.38
N LEU A 152 6.10 0.51 9.58
CA LEU A 152 4.73 0.81 10.01
C LEU A 152 3.96 -0.44 10.49
N ILE A 153 4.05 -1.54 9.75
CA ILE A 153 3.40 -2.81 10.13
C ILE A 153 3.93 -3.30 11.49
N TRP A 154 5.24 -3.21 11.73
CA TRP A 154 5.80 -3.56 13.03
C TRP A 154 5.39 -2.60 14.16
N LEU A 155 5.21 -1.32 13.85
CA LEU A 155 4.64 -0.36 14.81
C LEU A 155 3.19 -0.67 15.14
N ASP A 156 2.41 -1.18 14.19
CA ASP A 156 1.02 -1.63 14.42
C ASP A 156 0.99 -2.84 15.34
N ARG A 157 1.97 -3.73 15.20
CA ARG A 157 2.27 -4.84 16.13
C ARG A 157 2.92 -4.39 17.46
N LYS A 158 3.04 -3.08 17.70
CA LYS A 158 3.65 -2.47 18.89
C LYS A 158 5.10 -2.91 19.14
N ASN A 159 5.83 -3.25 18.10
CA ASN A 159 7.22 -3.70 18.16
C ASN A 159 8.16 -2.61 17.61
N ALA A 160 8.66 -1.75 18.51
CA ALA A 160 9.55 -0.65 18.13
C ALA A 160 10.93 -1.12 17.63
N ASP A 161 11.43 -2.26 18.14
CA ASP A 161 12.76 -2.76 17.77
C ASP A 161 12.79 -3.27 16.33
N GLN A 162 11.78 -4.04 15.93
CA GLN A 162 11.65 -4.48 14.54
C GLN A 162 11.38 -3.31 13.59
N ALA A 163 10.55 -2.34 14.01
CA ALA A 163 10.34 -1.13 13.24
C ALA A 163 11.65 -0.35 13.02
N GLN A 164 12.49 -0.24 14.05
CA GLN A 164 13.80 0.40 13.95
C GLN A 164 14.74 -0.34 13.00
N GLN A 165 14.73 -1.68 13.01
CA GLN A 165 15.55 -2.48 12.09
C GLN A 165 15.22 -2.19 10.62
N HIS A 166 13.92 -2.10 10.28
CA HIS A 166 13.49 -1.72 8.95
C HIS A 166 13.85 -0.26 8.61
N ARG A 167 13.62 0.67 9.55
CA ARG A 167 14.00 2.08 9.37
C ARG A 167 15.49 2.26 9.09
N ASN A 168 16.36 1.48 9.74
CA ASN A 168 17.81 1.56 9.54
C ASN A 168 18.27 1.05 8.16
N ARG A 169 17.43 0.33 7.41
CA ARG A 169 17.74 -0.15 6.06
C ARG A 169 17.39 0.86 4.98
N ILE A 170 16.60 1.88 5.32
CA ILE A 170 16.18 2.94 4.39
C ILE A 170 17.38 3.82 4.08
N ARG A 171 17.75 3.90 2.80
CA ARG A 171 18.91 4.70 2.37
C ARG A 171 18.55 6.17 2.18
N ASN A 172 17.35 6.45 1.67
CA ASN A 172 16.89 7.81 1.44
C ASN A 172 15.41 7.98 1.82
N ALA A 173 15.17 8.24 3.11
CA ALA A 173 13.82 8.40 3.66
C ALA A 173 13.08 9.62 3.08
N GLU A 174 13.81 10.64 2.63
CA GLU A 174 13.24 11.86 2.05
C GLU A 174 12.60 11.61 0.68
N LEU A 175 13.15 10.66 -0.10
CA LEU A 175 12.61 10.24 -1.39
C LEU A 175 11.38 9.31 -1.27
N VAL A 176 11.11 8.78 -0.07
CA VAL A 176 9.90 8.00 0.22
C VAL A 176 8.74 8.95 0.53
N SER A 177 8.82 9.64 1.68
CA SER A 177 7.87 10.66 2.13
C SER A 177 8.37 11.24 3.45
N LEU A 178 8.59 12.56 3.50
CA LEU A 178 8.99 13.25 4.72
C LEU A 178 7.90 13.17 5.81
N PRO A 179 6.60 13.40 5.54
CA PRO A 179 5.53 13.19 6.52
C PRO A 179 5.50 11.77 7.10
N MET A 180 5.59 10.75 6.24
CA MET A 180 5.64 9.34 6.66
C MET A 180 6.85 9.09 7.56
N SER A 181 8.00 9.66 7.21
CA SER A 181 9.24 9.51 7.95
C SER A 181 9.14 10.07 9.37
N HIS A 182 8.55 11.26 9.53
CA HIS A 182 8.26 11.85 10.83
C HIS A 182 7.21 11.05 11.61
N TYR A 183 6.20 10.51 10.92
CA TYR A 183 5.14 9.73 11.56
C TYR A 183 5.66 8.41 12.14
N VAL A 184 6.49 7.70 11.38
CA VAL A 184 7.19 6.49 11.83
C VAL A 184 8.06 6.77 13.06
N GLU A 185 8.83 7.87 13.03
CA GLU A 185 9.67 8.27 14.15
C GLU A 185 8.84 8.60 15.39
N ALA A 186 7.78 9.42 15.24
CA ALA A 186 6.88 9.77 16.33
C ALA A 186 6.27 8.53 17.00
N ARG A 187 5.85 7.53 16.20
CA ARG A 187 5.31 6.28 16.73
C ARG A 187 6.34 5.42 17.46
N MET A 188 7.59 5.35 16.96
CA MET A 188 8.68 4.68 17.68
C MET A 188 8.95 5.35 19.02
N LEU A 189 9.05 6.68 19.05
CA LEU A 189 9.25 7.47 20.27
C LEU A 189 8.08 7.31 21.25
N LEU A 190 6.83 7.27 20.76
CA LEU A 190 5.66 7.01 21.59
C LEU A 190 5.74 5.65 22.29
N LEU A 191 6.13 4.58 21.57
CA LEU A 191 6.31 3.26 22.16
C LEU A 191 7.43 3.23 23.21
N LYS A 192 8.48 4.03 23.00
CA LYS A 192 9.58 4.25 23.95
C LYS A 192 9.22 5.19 25.12
N LYS A 193 7.97 5.69 25.16
CA LYS A 193 7.45 6.67 26.14
C LYS A 193 8.15 8.04 26.11
N GLU A 194 8.80 8.37 25.01
CA GLU A 194 9.46 9.65 24.78
C GLU A 194 8.48 10.71 24.25
N TYR A 195 7.41 10.99 25.01
CA TYR A 195 6.24 11.73 24.52
C TYR A 195 6.56 13.13 23.97
N LYS A 196 7.50 13.86 24.59
CA LYS A 196 7.91 15.20 24.12
C LYS A 196 8.63 15.14 22.77
N ASN A 197 9.47 14.12 22.56
CA ASN A 197 10.17 13.92 21.30
C ASN A 197 9.17 13.45 20.23
N ALA A 198 8.27 12.53 20.58
CA ALA A 198 7.20 12.09 19.68
C ALA A 198 6.35 13.27 19.21
N LEU A 199 5.92 14.16 20.13
CA LEU A 199 5.15 15.35 19.79
C LEU A 199 5.92 16.28 18.84
N ARG A 200 7.23 16.47 19.06
CA ARG A 200 8.07 17.28 18.17
C ARG A 200 8.05 16.77 16.73
N GLU A 201 8.10 15.46 16.53
CA GLU A 201 8.02 14.86 15.19
C GLU A 201 6.63 15.00 14.58
N VAL A 202 5.56 14.82 15.36
CA VAL A 202 4.18 15.02 14.87
C VAL A 202 3.94 16.46 14.44
N VAL A 203 4.40 17.44 15.23
CA VAL A 203 4.25 18.87 14.91
C VAL A 203 4.93 19.23 13.59
N LYS A 204 6.03 18.57 13.20
CA LYS A 204 6.63 18.79 11.87
C LYS A 204 5.68 18.42 10.75
N ILE A 205 4.87 17.37 10.91
CA ILE A 205 3.86 16.98 9.91
C ILE A 205 2.80 18.06 9.80
N VAL A 206 2.21 18.44 10.94
CA VAL A 206 1.12 19.42 11.01
C VAL A 206 1.56 20.79 10.47
N ALA A 207 2.74 21.25 10.87
CA ALA A 207 3.23 22.58 10.52
C ALA A 207 3.81 22.68 9.11
N LEU A 208 4.54 21.67 8.65
CA LEU A 208 5.29 21.75 7.38
C LEU A 208 4.54 21.11 6.21
N TYR A 209 3.60 20.21 6.47
CA TYR A 209 2.89 19.46 5.44
C TYR A 209 1.35 19.50 5.61
N PRO A 210 0.74 20.68 5.83
CA PRO A 210 -0.70 20.82 6.11
C PRO A 210 -1.62 20.32 4.99
N ARG A 211 -1.09 20.11 3.79
CA ARG A 211 -1.83 19.63 2.61
C ARG A 211 -1.59 18.15 2.28
N ASP A 212 -0.78 17.45 3.08
CA ASP A 212 -0.56 16.02 2.89
C ASP A 212 -1.83 15.25 3.24
N ARG A 213 -2.48 14.69 2.22
CA ARG A 213 -3.79 14.02 2.37
C ARG A 213 -3.68 12.65 3.02
N GLU A 214 -2.50 12.04 3.04
CA GLU A 214 -2.30 10.68 3.54
C GLU A 214 -1.92 10.71 5.03
N TRP A 215 -1.03 11.61 5.43
CA TRP A 215 -0.40 11.59 6.76
C TRP A 215 -0.97 12.59 7.74
N MET A 216 -1.73 13.60 7.30
CA MET A 216 -2.26 14.63 8.20
C MET A 216 -3.26 14.08 9.23
N ALA A 217 -4.29 13.35 8.79
CA ALA A 217 -5.28 12.79 9.71
C ALA A 217 -4.68 11.74 10.68
N PRO A 218 -3.83 10.79 10.23
CA PRO A 218 -3.09 9.93 11.16
C PRO A 218 -2.21 10.71 12.15
N ALA A 219 -1.53 11.77 11.70
CA ALA A 219 -0.65 12.58 12.55
C ALA A 219 -1.43 13.32 13.64
N LEU A 220 -2.56 13.95 13.29
CA LEU A 220 -3.46 14.58 14.27
C LEU A 220 -3.99 13.56 15.28
N PHE A 221 -4.37 12.36 14.83
CA PHE A 221 -4.79 11.31 15.77
C PHE A 221 -3.65 10.91 16.73
N LEU A 222 -2.43 10.73 16.20
CA LEU A 222 -1.25 10.43 17.02
C LEU A 222 -0.92 11.57 18.00
N GLU A 223 -1.12 12.83 17.59
CA GLU A 223 -1.00 14.00 18.46
C GLU A 223 -1.94 13.91 19.66
N ALA A 224 -3.22 13.58 19.41
CA ALA A 224 -4.21 13.36 20.47
C ALA A 224 -3.80 12.20 21.41
N GLU A 225 -3.29 11.08 20.86
CA GLU A 225 -2.76 9.98 21.69
C GLU A 225 -1.62 10.45 22.60
N ILE A 226 -0.70 11.26 22.08
CA ILE A 226 0.43 11.80 22.84
C ILE A 226 -0.07 12.77 23.93
N TYR A 227 -1.03 13.64 23.61
CA TYR A 227 -1.61 14.55 24.61
C TYR A 227 -2.32 13.82 25.75
N VAL A 228 -3.00 12.70 25.46
CA VAL A 228 -3.54 11.81 26.51
C VAL A 228 -2.43 11.30 27.42
N LYS A 229 -1.27 10.87 26.87
CA LYS A 229 -0.12 10.42 27.67
C LYS A 229 0.51 11.54 28.51
N LEU A 230 0.37 12.78 28.09
CA LEU A 230 0.84 13.97 28.79
C LEU A 230 -0.18 14.53 29.80
N GLY A 231 -1.39 13.96 29.88
CA GLY A 231 -2.47 14.48 30.74
C GLY A 231 -3.07 15.81 30.24
N ALA A 232 -2.84 16.16 28.98
CA ALA A 232 -3.18 17.45 28.39
C ALA A 232 -4.59 17.43 27.76
N MET A 233 -5.62 17.27 28.58
CA MET A 233 -7.00 16.98 28.09
C MET A 233 -7.61 18.09 27.23
N ALA A 234 -7.32 19.36 27.52
CA ALA A 234 -7.80 20.48 26.70
C ALA A 234 -7.26 20.39 25.27
N GLN A 235 -6.00 19.99 25.11
CA GLN A 235 -5.36 19.80 23.81
C GLN A 235 -5.92 18.58 23.07
N VAL A 236 -6.25 17.49 23.79
CA VAL A 236 -6.94 16.33 23.20
C VAL A 236 -8.26 16.78 22.56
N GLU A 237 -9.08 17.55 23.29
CA GLU A 237 -10.36 18.06 22.77
C GLU A 237 -10.18 18.95 21.53
N GLN A 238 -9.18 19.83 21.55
CA GLN A 238 -8.87 20.69 20.41
C GLN A 238 -8.49 19.90 19.16
N VAL A 239 -7.59 18.92 19.29
CA VAL A 239 -7.14 18.10 18.15
C VAL A 239 -8.27 17.21 17.61
N VAL A 240 -9.09 16.63 18.49
CA VAL A 240 -10.28 15.86 18.06
C VAL A 240 -11.27 16.75 17.31
N GLN A 241 -11.44 17.99 17.76
CA GLN A 241 -12.29 18.97 17.08
C GLN A 241 -11.77 19.29 15.66
N GLU A 242 -10.46 19.45 15.51
CA GLU A 242 -9.81 19.70 14.23
C GLU A 242 -9.98 18.52 13.26
N LEU A 243 -9.79 17.29 13.75
CA LEU A 243 -10.06 16.07 12.97
C LEU A 243 -11.51 16.02 12.51
N ARG A 244 -12.46 16.33 13.38
CA ARG A 244 -13.89 16.33 13.05
C ARG A 244 -14.25 17.36 11.98
N TRP A 245 -13.61 18.52 11.99
CA TRP A 245 -13.86 19.55 10.97
C TRP A 245 -13.16 19.26 9.65
N SER A 246 -11.93 18.77 9.69
CA SER A 246 -11.10 18.59 8.50
C SER A 246 -11.32 17.23 7.81
N TYR A 247 -11.71 16.22 8.58
CA TYR A 247 -11.83 14.81 8.14
C TYR A 247 -13.10 14.13 8.72
N PRO A 248 -14.29 14.71 8.58
CA PRO A 248 -15.51 14.33 9.33
C PRO A 248 -15.89 12.84 9.22
N ASP A 249 -15.69 12.22 8.05
CA ASP A 249 -16.10 10.83 7.78
C ASP A 249 -14.91 9.85 7.76
N SER A 250 -13.75 10.26 8.29
CA SER A 250 -12.56 9.41 8.30
C SER A 250 -12.53 8.42 9.47
N GLU A 251 -11.81 7.31 9.29
CA GLU A 251 -11.53 6.39 10.40
C GLU A 251 -10.76 7.07 11.56
N TRP A 252 -9.97 8.10 11.26
CA TRP A 252 -9.18 8.84 12.24
C TRP A 252 -10.06 9.67 13.17
N THR A 253 -11.10 10.30 12.63
CA THR A 253 -12.12 11.00 13.43
C THR A 253 -12.84 10.02 14.36
N ASN A 254 -13.21 8.85 13.86
CA ASN A 254 -13.86 7.82 14.69
C ASN A 254 -12.94 7.34 15.82
N LYS A 255 -11.66 7.07 15.52
CA LYS A 255 -10.65 6.69 16.52
C LYS A 255 -10.42 7.79 17.55
N ALA A 256 -10.32 9.05 17.12
CA ALA A 256 -10.11 10.20 18.00
C ALA A 256 -11.30 10.43 18.95
N MET A 257 -12.53 10.34 18.45
CA MET A 257 -13.74 10.46 19.27
C MET A 257 -13.81 9.35 20.33
N SER A 258 -13.48 8.11 19.96
CA SER A 258 -13.41 6.98 20.89
C SER A 258 -12.31 7.19 21.96
N LEU A 259 -11.14 7.68 21.56
CA LEU A 259 -10.06 8.03 22.48
C LEU A 259 -10.51 9.09 23.51
N LEU A 260 -11.14 10.17 23.04
CA LEU A 260 -11.63 11.24 23.91
C LEU A 260 -12.67 10.73 24.92
N GLN A 261 -13.65 9.95 24.45
CA GLN A 261 -14.70 9.38 25.30
C GLN A 261 -14.11 8.46 26.39
N SER A 262 -13.26 7.50 26.00
CA SER A 262 -12.65 6.55 26.94
C SER A 262 -11.75 7.24 27.97
N THR A 263 -11.12 8.36 27.61
CA THR A 263 -10.27 9.13 28.54
C THR A 263 -11.12 9.91 29.55
N LYS A 264 -12.24 10.50 29.13
CA LYS A 264 -13.19 11.17 30.04
C LYS A 264 -13.81 10.22 31.06
N GLU A 265 -14.16 9.00 30.64
CA GLU A 265 -14.71 7.98 31.53
C GLU A 265 -13.71 7.54 32.60
N LYS A 266 -12.43 7.33 32.21
CA LYS A 266 -11.37 7.00 33.16
C LYS A 266 -11.11 8.11 34.18
N ALA A 267 -11.14 9.38 33.76
CA ALA A 267 -10.99 10.50 34.67
C ALA A 267 -12.11 10.52 35.73
N LYS A 268 -13.37 10.35 35.31
CA LYS A 268 -14.52 10.27 36.23
C LYS A 268 -14.40 9.11 37.24
N MET A 269 -13.91 7.95 36.82
CA MET A 269 -13.71 6.80 37.72
C MET A 269 -12.53 6.99 38.69
N GLY A 270 -11.48 7.70 38.25
CA GLY A 270 -10.32 8.02 39.10
C GLY A 270 -10.62 9.01 40.22
N ASP A 271 -11.63 9.88 40.04
CA ASP A 271 -12.07 10.85 41.03
C ASP A 271 -13.06 10.28 42.07
N THR A 272 -13.36 8.97 42.03
CA THR A 272 -14.35 8.31 42.92
C THR A 272 -13.72 7.44 44.03
N ILE A 273 -12.45 7.66 44.39
CA ILE A 273 -11.75 6.98 45.49
C ILE A 273 -11.22 8.02 46.47
#